data_AF-A0A559LZM6-F1
#
_entry.id   AF-A0A559LZM6-F1
#
_cell.length_a   1.000
_cell.length_b   1.000
_cell.length_c   1.000
_cell.angle_alpha   90.00
_cell.angle_beta   90.00
_cell.angle_gamma   90.00
#
_symmetry.space_group_name_H-M   'P 1'
#
loop_
_entity.id
_entity.type
_entity.pdbx_description
1 polymer ?
#
loop_
_entity_poly.entity_id
_entity_poly.type
_entity_poly.pdbx_seq_one_letter_code
_entity_poly.pdbx_strand_id
1 'polypeptide(L)'
;MATSSEDPYPWQEPAKPVSRGAFIVVEGLDRAGKSTQVKKLCDRLYEEGHNVKAIGFPDRTSPIGKMISSYLKSQTEMDDHAIHLLFTTNRWEKVQWMKDQIAHGYTLICDRYYYSGIVYSAAKHLPSLSLAWARQPEVGLPRPDRVVFLDLDPEAAAKRG
;
A
#
# COMPACT_ATOMS: atom_id res chain seq x y z
N MET A 1 17.27 -17.35 13.29
CA MET A 1 15.90 -17.28 13.84
C MET A 1 15.51 -15.82 13.87
N ALA A 2 14.66 -15.37 12.95
CA ALA A 2 14.23 -13.98 12.89
C ALA A 2 13.37 -13.71 14.13
N THR A 3 13.77 -12.75 14.95
CA THR A 3 12.95 -12.19 16.01
C THR A 3 11.65 -11.72 15.35
N SER A 4 10.52 -12.30 15.72
CA SER A 4 9.22 -11.70 15.43
C SER A 4 9.25 -10.34 16.13
N SER A 5 9.41 -9.26 15.38
CA SER A 5 9.18 -7.93 15.92
C SER A 5 7.78 -7.94 16.51
N GLU A 6 7.65 -7.66 17.81
CA GLU A 6 6.35 -7.52 18.45
C GLU A 6 5.47 -6.61 17.60
N ASP A 7 4.20 -7.00 17.43
CA ASP A 7 3.23 -6.19 16.71
C ASP A 7 3.15 -4.83 17.42
N PRO A 8 3.48 -3.71 16.74
CA PRO A 8 3.44 -2.38 17.38
C PRO A 8 2.02 -1.97 17.78
N TYR A 9 1.00 -2.65 17.25
CA TYR A 9 -0.42 -2.38 17.51
C TYR A 9 -1.11 -3.69 17.95
N PRO A 10 -0.79 -4.22 19.14
CA PRO A 10 -1.39 -5.46 19.63
C PRO A 10 -2.90 -5.29 19.82
N TRP A 11 -3.66 -6.40 19.73
CA TRP A 11 -5.11 -6.32 19.86
C TRP A 11 -5.55 -5.76 21.22
N GLN A 12 -6.45 -4.78 21.18
CA GLN A 12 -7.17 -4.25 22.33
C GLN A 12 -8.61 -4.75 22.30
N GLU A 13 -9.05 -5.35 23.41
CA GLU A 13 -10.43 -5.84 23.51
C GLU A 13 -11.42 -4.67 23.46
N PRO A 14 -12.30 -4.61 22.45
CA PRO A 14 -13.16 -3.47 22.26
C PRO A 14 -14.33 -3.48 23.26
N ALA A 15 -14.64 -2.31 23.83
CA ALA A 15 -15.75 -2.15 24.78
C ALA A 15 -17.15 -2.32 24.14
N LYS A 16 -17.22 -2.42 22.81
CA LYS A 16 -18.45 -2.54 22.01
C LYS A 16 -18.30 -3.64 20.97
N PRO A 17 -19.41 -4.21 20.45
CA PRO A 17 -19.37 -5.18 19.38
C PRO A 17 -18.55 -4.69 18.18
N VAL A 18 -17.75 -5.58 17.63
CA VAL A 18 -16.81 -5.27 16.55
C VAL A 18 -17.56 -5.09 15.23
N SER A 19 -17.62 -3.86 14.72
CA SER A 19 -17.89 -3.62 13.30
C SER A 19 -16.62 -3.89 12.50
N ARG A 20 -16.75 -4.14 11.19
CA ARG A 20 -15.57 -4.22 10.32
C ARG A 20 -14.69 -2.96 10.46
N GLY A 21 -13.38 -3.12 10.30
CA GLY A 21 -12.46 -2.00 10.25
C GLY A 21 -12.60 -1.19 8.96
N ALA A 22 -11.99 -0.01 8.93
CA ALA A 22 -11.88 0.79 7.72
C ALA A 22 -10.65 0.40 6.89
N PHE A 23 -10.72 0.57 5.58
CA PHE A 23 -9.54 0.50 4.71
C PHE A 23 -9.17 1.89 4.18
N ILE A 24 -8.07 2.44 4.67
CA ILE A 24 -7.60 3.79 4.35
C ILE A 24 -6.27 3.71 3.61
N VAL A 25 -6.21 4.31 2.43
CA VAL A 25 -4.98 4.38 1.63
C VAL A 25 -4.39 5.79 1.71
N VAL A 26 -3.06 5.87 1.86
CA VAL A 26 -2.28 7.10 1.76
C VAL A 26 -1.47 7.06 0.46
N GLU A 27 -1.77 7.98 -0.45
CA GLU A 27 -1.09 8.17 -1.73
C GLU A 27 -0.32 9.50 -1.77
N GLY A 28 0.53 9.66 -2.77
CA GLY A 28 1.34 10.87 -2.98
C GLY A 28 2.64 10.57 -3.70
N LEU A 29 3.32 11.62 -4.15
CA LEU A 29 4.62 11.52 -4.82
C LEU A 29 5.70 10.89 -3.92
N ASP A 30 6.80 10.44 -4.53
CA ASP A 30 7.96 10.01 -3.76
C ASP A 30 8.42 11.13 -2.82
N ARG A 31 8.84 10.75 -1.60
CA ARG A 31 9.26 11.69 -0.54
C ARG A 31 8.18 12.69 -0.06
N ALA A 32 6.91 12.49 -0.41
CA ALA A 32 5.78 13.28 0.13
C ALA A 32 5.54 13.08 1.65
N GLY A 33 6.18 12.06 2.27
CA GLY A 33 6.05 11.78 3.71
C GLY A 33 5.01 10.73 4.07
N LYS A 34 4.57 9.90 3.10
CA LYS A 34 3.54 8.87 3.30
C LYS A 34 3.82 7.96 4.48
N SER A 35 4.99 7.33 4.54
CA SER A 35 5.32 6.39 5.62
C SER A 35 5.32 7.07 7.00
N THR A 36 5.72 8.34 7.08
CA THR A 36 5.60 9.14 8.31
C THR A 36 4.14 9.37 8.70
N GLN A 37 3.28 9.73 7.74
CA GLN A 37 1.87 9.98 8.01
C GLN A 37 1.10 8.69 8.33
N VAL A 38 1.42 7.58 7.66
CA VAL A 38 0.86 6.26 7.97
C VAL A 38 1.19 5.88 9.40
N LYS A 39 2.45 6.00 9.83
CA LYS A 39 2.84 5.72 11.23
C LYS A 39 2.06 6.58 12.21
N LYS A 40 2.04 7.92 12.00
CA LYS A 40 1.32 8.85 12.88
C LYS A 40 -0.18 8.54 12.97
N LEU A 41 -0.79 8.16 11.85
CA LEU A 41 -2.20 7.81 11.81
C LEU A 41 -2.47 6.50 12.57
N CYS A 42 -1.63 5.47 12.39
CA CYS A 42 -1.74 4.23 13.16
C CYS A 42 -1.59 4.50 14.65
N ASP A 43 -0.53 5.23 15.06
CA ASP A 43 -0.27 5.56 16.46
C ASP A 43 -1.48 6.27 17.08
N ARG A 44 -2.01 7.30 16.40
CA ARG A 44 -3.15 8.08 16.89
C ARG A 44 -4.43 7.25 17.02
N LEU A 45 -4.76 6.45 16.00
CA LEU A 45 -5.96 5.60 16.02
C LEU A 45 -5.86 4.52 17.11
N TYR A 46 -4.68 3.95 17.30
CA TYR A 46 -4.43 2.97 18.34
C TYR A 46 -4.57 3.56 19.75
N GLU A 47 -4.05 4.76 19.98
CA GLU A 47 -4.25 5.52 21.22
C GLU A 47 -5.73 5.86 21.49
N GLU A 48 -6.54 6.00 20.43
CA GLU A 48 -8.00 6.21 20.53
C GLU A 48 -8.81 4.92 20.76
N GLY A 49 -8.14 3.77 20.87
CA GLY A 49 -8.78 2.48 21.12
C GLY A 49 -9.20 1.71 19.86
N HIS A 50 -8.71 2.11 18.68
CA HIS A 50 -8.94 1.38 17.45
C HIS A 50 -7.87 0.30 17.23
N ASN A 51 -8.30 -0.92 16.92
CA ASN A 51 -7.40 -1.94 16.41
C ASN A 51 -6.96 -1.59 15.00
N VAL A 52 -5.65 -1.45 14.77
CA VAL A 52 -5.10 -1.01 13.49
C VAL A 52 -4.00 -1.95 13.00
N LYS A 53 -3.82 -2.03 11.68
CA LYS A 53 -2.62 -2.61 11.07
C LYS A 53 -2.12 -1.72 9.95
N ALA A 54 -0.80 -1.54 9.90
CA ALA A 54 -0.13 -0.92 8.78
C ALA A 54 0.14 -1.96 7.68
N ILE A 55 -0.08 -1.57 6.42
CA ILE A 55 0.34 -2.33 5.24
C ILE A 55 0.94 -1.36 4.23
N GLY A 56 1.83 -1.83 3.36
CA GLY A 56 2.37 -1.00 2.28
C GLY A 56 2.63 -1.82 1.04
N PHE A 57 2.50 -1.19 -0.13
CA PHE A 57 2.80 -1.82 -1.40
C PHE A 57 3.94 -1.11 -2.15
N PRO A 58 4.89 -1.86 -2.74
CA PRO A 58 4.95 -3.33 -2.77
C PRO A 58 5.35 -3.92 -1.40
N ASP A 59 4.76 -5.06 -1.02
CA ASP A 59 5.27 -5.88 0.08
C ASP A 59 6.54 -6.59 -0.41
N ARG A 60 7.69 -6.06 -0.01
CA ARG A 60 9.02 -6.52 -0.43
C ARG A 60 9.48 -7.81 0.24
N THR A 61 8.68 -8.39 1.14
CA THR A 61 9.02 -9.63 1.85
C THR A 61 8.66 -10.89 1.06
N SER A 62 7.63 -10.82 0.19
CA SER A 62 7.22 -11.95 -0.65
C SER A 62 8.23 -12.21 -1.79
N PRO A 63 8.26 -13.42 -2.38
CA PRO A 63 9.10 -13.69 -3.55
C PRO A 63 8.88 -12.68 -4.70
N ILE A 64 7.63 -12.34 -5.00
CA ILE A 64 7.28 -11.31 -6.01
C ILE A 64 7.77 -9.93 -5.54
N GLY A 65 7.57 -9.61 -4.26
CA GLY A 65 8.09 -8.40 -3.64
C GLY A 65 9.60 -8.21 -3.82
N LYS A 66 10.37 -9.29 -3.71
CA LYS A 66 11.82 -9.27 -3.93
C LYS A 66 12.17 -8.99 -5.39
N MET A 67 11.45 -9.56 -6.35
CA MET A 67 11.62 -9.26 -7.78
C MET A 67 11.35 -7.79 -8.07
N ILE A 68 10.26 -7.24 -7.53
CA ILE A 68 9.95 -5.81 -7.63
C ILE A 68 11.06 -4.96 -7.00
N SER A 69 11.57 -5.36 -5.84
CA SER A 69 12.65 -4.67 -5.14
C SER A 69 13.94 -4.62 -5.98
N SER A 70 14.30 -5.72 -6.65
CA SER A 70 15.45 -5.77 -7.57
C SER A 70 15.26 -4.86 -8.78
N TYR A 71 14.06 -4.84 -9.37
CA TYR A 71 13.72 -3.91 -10.45
C TYR A 71 13.85 -2.44 -10.00
N LEU A 72 13.23 -2.07 -8.86
CA LEU A 72 13.28 -0.69 -8.35
C LEU A 72 14.69 -0.22 -7.98
N LYS A 73 15.61 -1.16 -7.71
CA LYS A 73 17.03 -0.89 -7.45
C LYS A 73 17.89 -0.93 -8.71
N SER A 74 17.29 -1.07 -9.90
CA SER A 74 18.00 -1.23 -11.17
C SER A 74 19.00 -2.40 -11.18
N GLN A 75 18.74 -3.45 -10.39
CA GLN A 75 19.56 -4.67 -10.35
C GLN A 75 19.16 -5.67 -11.44
N THR A 76 17.94 -5.53 -11.96
CA THR A 76 17.36 -6.38 -13.00
C THR A 76 16.52 -5.51 -13.92
N GLU A 77 16.70 -5.67 -15.23
CA GLU A 77 15.80 -5.09 -16.23
C GLU A 77 14.59 -6.00 -16.45
N MET A 78 13.44 -5.39 -16.76
CA MET A 78 12.21 -6.11 -17.01
C MET A 78 11.29 -5.27 -17.88
N ASP A 79 10.53 -5.93 -18.76
CA ASP A 79 9.50 -5.28 -19.57
C ASP A 79 8.47 -4.55 -18.69
N ASP A 80 7.99 -3.41 -19.19
CA ASP A 80 7.09 -2.52 -18.44
C ASP A 80 5.72 -3.14 -18.13
N HIS A 81 5.20 -4.01 -19.00
CA HIS A 81 3.97 -4.76 -18.73
C HIS A 81 4.22 -5.85 -17.70
N ALA A 82 5.35 -6.55 -17.81
CA ALA A 82 5.72 -7.61 -16.86
C ALA A 82 5.87 -7.07 -15.43
N ILE A 83 6.62 -5.98 -15.24
CA ILE A 83 6.76 -5.37 -13.91
C ILE A 83 5.43 -4.81 -13.40
N HIS A 84 4.61 -4.19 -14.26
CA HIS A 84 3.28 -3.72 -13.86
C HIS A 84 2.42 -4.87 -13.32
N LEU A 85 2.42 -6.01 -14.01
CA LEU A 85 1.68 -7.19 -13.58
C LEU A 85 2.24 -7.76 -12.27
N LEU A 86 3.56 -7.74 -12.04
CA LEU A 86 4.12 -8.15 -10.76
C LEU A 86 3.68 -7.24 -9.59
N PHE A 87 3.67 -5.92 -9.78
CA PHE A 87 3.10 -5.00 -8.78
C PHE A 87 1.64 -5.33 -8.47
N THR A 88 0.86 -5.69 -9.48
CA THR A 88 -0.54 -6.07 -9.33
C THR A 88 -0.70 -7.42 -8.63
N THR A 89 0.06 -8.43 -9.03
CA THR A 89 0.07 -9.74 -8.36
C THR A 89 0.45 -9.59 -6.88
N ASN A 90 1.43 -8.74 -6.55
CA ASN A 90 1.82 -8.47 -5.17
C ASN A 90 0.68 -7.89 -4.30
N ARG A 91 -0.22 -7.10 -4.89
CA ARG A 91 -1.47 -6.68 -4.22
C ARG A 91 -2.45 -7.83 -4.06
N TRP A 92 -2.65 -8.62 -5.12
CA TRP A 92 -3.55 -9.78 -5.10
C TRP A 92 -3.16 -10.83 -4.06
N GLU A 93 -1.86 -11.07 -3.84
CA GLU A 93 -1.33 -11.96 -2.79
C GLU A 93 -1.85 -11.60 -1.38
N LYS A 94 -2.20 -10.32 -1.14
CA LYS A 94 -2.64 -9.82 0.17
C LYS A 94 -4.15 -9.72 0.33
N VAL A 95 -4.94 -9.98 -0.71
CA VAL A 95 -6.39 -9.69 -0.69
C VAL A 95 -7.13 -10.45 0.41
N GLN A 96 -6.87 -11.76 0.56
CA GLN A 96 -7.57 -12.54 1.58
C GLN A 96 -7.20 -12.07 2.99
N TRP A 97 -5.91 -11.89 3.25
CA TRP A 97 -5.46 -11.33 4.52
C TRP A 97 -6.11 -9.97 4.80
N MET A 98 -6.15 -9.06 3.83
CA MET A 98 -6.77 -7.74 4.00
C MET A 98 -8.26 -7.86 4.33
N LYS A 99 -9.01 -8.70 3.60
CA LYS A 99 -10.43 -8.94 3.85
C LYS A 99 -10.66 -9.50 5.25
N ASP A 100 -9.86 -10.47 5.66
CA ASP A 100 -9.95 -11.07 6.98
C ASP A 100 -9.68 -10.03 8.07
N GLN A 101 -8.57 -9.29 7.99
CA GLN A 101 -8.25 -8.27 9.01
C GLN A 101 -9.37 -7.22 9.12
N ILE A 102 -9.87 -6.73 7.99
CA ILE A 102 -10.98 -5.78 7.94
C ILE A 102 -12.24 -6.39 8.59
N ALA A 103 -12.59 -7.63 8.25
CA ALA A 103 -13.76 -8.31 8.82
C ALA A 103 -13.65 -8.52 10.34
N HIS A 104 -12.44 -8.77 10.84
CA HIS A 104 -12.14 -8.90 12.28
C HIS A 104 -12.08 -7.56 13.02
N GLY A 105 -12.31 -6.43 12.35
CA GLY A 105 -12.36 -5.12 12.99
C GLY A 105 -11.06 -4.32 12.97
N TYR A 106 -9.99 -4.83 12.33
CA TYR A 106 -8.77 -4.05 12.15
C TYR A 106 -8.97 -2.99 11.07
N THR A 107 -8.69 -1.75 11.42
CA THR A 107 -8.54 -0.67 10.44
C THR A 107 -7.18 -0.78 9.76
N LEU A 108 -7.16 -0.93 8.44
CA LEU A 108 -5.94 -1.02 7.65
C LEU A 108 -5.53 0.36 7.15
N ILE A 109 -4.33 0.80 7.52
CA ILE A 109 -3.71 2.01 6.99
C ILE A 109 -2.63 1.60 5.98
N CYS A 110 -2.81 2.01 4.73
CA CYS A 110 -2.04 1.48 3.61
C CYS A 110 -1.17 2.55 2.94
N ASP A 111 0.16 2.35 2.95
CA ASP A 111 1.13 3.17 2.21
C ASP A 111 1.20 2.69 0.75
N ARG A 112 0.62 3.47 -0.17
CA ARG A 112 0.43 3.16 -1.59
C ARG A 112 -0.47 1.95 -1.87
N TYR A 113 -1.27 2.03 -2.93
CA TYR A 113 -2.10 0.92 -3.41
C TYR A 113 -2.17 0.88 -4.94
N TYR A 114 -3.28 0.45 -5.52
CA TYR A 114 -3.41 0.36 -6.98
C TYR A 114 -3.32 1.72 -7.69
N TYR A 115 -3.58 2.86 -7.01
CA TYR A 115 -3.44 4.18 -7.65
C TYR A 115 -1.98 4.44 -8.05
N SER A 116 -1.04 4.17 -7.14
CA SER A 116 0.39 4.17 -7.45
C SER A 116 0.72 3.22 -8.62
N GLY A 117 0.22 1.98 -8.58
CA GLY A 117 0.47 1.00 -9.66
C GLY A 117 0.04 1.47 -11.05
N ILE A 118 -1.17 2.03 -11.14
CA ILE A 118 -1.77 2.53 -12.39
C ILE A 118 -1.00 3.76 -12.90
N VAL A 119 -0.81 4.78 -12.05
CA VAL A 119 -0.27 6.08 -12.47
C VAL A 119 1.20 5.98 -12.86
N TYR A 120 2.03 5.27 -12.08
CA TYR A 120 3.46 5.12 -12.42
C TYR A 120 3.67 4.37 -13.73
N SER A 121 2.80 3.42 -14.06
CA SER A 121 2.90 2.63 -15.29
C SER A 121 2.47 3.46 -16.50
N ALA A 122 1.32 4.15 -16.40
CA ALA A 122 0.83 5.01 -17.46
C ALA A 122 1.72 6.24 -17.71
N ALA A 123 2.42 6.73 -16.68
CA ALA A 123 3.37 7.84 -16.79
C ALA A 123 4.62 7.51 -17.63
N LYS A 124 4.81 6.26 -18.04
CA LYS A 124 5.84 5.88 -19.04
C LYS A 124 5.46 6.25 -20.47
N HIS A 125 4.22 6.72 -20.69
CA HIS A 125 3.72 7.18 -21.99
C HIS A 125 3.78 6.14 -23.12
N LEU A 126 3.75 4.85 -22.77
CA LEU A 126 3.63 3.77 -23.74
C LEU A 126 2.17 3.59 -24.16
N PRO A 127 1.82 3.66 -25.45
CA PRO A 127 0.44 3.48 -25.90
C PRO A 127 -0.17 2.13 -25.51
N SER A 128 0.64 1.07 -25.43
CA SER A 128 0.21 -0.27 -25.00
C SER A 128 0.00 -0.40 -23.48
N LEU A 129 0.55 0.51 -22.67
CA LEU A 129 0.45 0.55 -21.21
C LEU A 129 -0.34 1.77 -20.74
N SER A 130 -1.50 2.00 -21.37
CA SER A 130 -2.37 3.13 -21.04
C SER A 130 -2.96 3.05 -19.61
N LEU A 131 -3.49 4.16 -19.11
CA LEU A 131 -4.25 4.19 -17.84
C LEU A 131 -5.38 3.14 -17.81
N ALA A 132 -6.07 2.97 -18.94
CA ALA A 132 -7.16 2.00 -19.06
C ALA A 132 -6.64 0.57 -18.94
N TRP A 133 -5.52 0.26 -19.62
CA TRP A 133 -4.89 -1.05 -19.55
C TRP A 133 -4.38 -1.34 -18.14
N ALA A 134 -3.62 -0.41 -17.56
CA ALA A 134 -3.03 -0.55 -16.22
C ALA A 134 -4.09 -0.67 -15.10
N ARG A 135 -5.31 -0.18 -15.33
CA ARG A 135 -6.43 -0.35 -14.40
C ARG A 135 -7.07 -1.73 -14.45
N GLN A 136 -7.09 -2.40 -15.60
CA GLN A 136 -7.78 -3.69 -15.76
C GLN A 136 -7.36 -4.76 -14.76
N PRO A 137 -6.05 -5.03 -14.54
CA PRO A 137 -5.64 -6.11 -13.64
C PRO A 137 -5.92 -5.80 -12.15
N GLU A 138 -6.29 -4.57 -11.82
CA GLU A 138 -6.62 -4.11 -10.46
C GLU A 138 -8.10 -4.30 -10.12
N VAL A 139 -8.95 -4.56 -11.13
CA VAL A 139 -10.40 -4.69 -10.96
C VAL A 139 -10.70 -5.90 -10.08
N GLY A 140 -11.37 -5.66 -8.95
CA GLY A 140 -11.73 -6.67 -7.96
C GLY A 140 -10.91 -6.64 -6.68
N LEU A 141 -9.82 -5.86 -6.63
CA LEU A 141 -9.13 -5.56 -5.38
C LEU A 141 -10.06 -4.86 -4.38
N PRO A 142 -9.88 -5.09 -3.05
CA PRO A 142 -10.60 -4.36 -2.02
C PRO A 142 -10.61 -2.85 -2.28
N ARG A 143 -11.80 -2.24 -2.28
CA ARG A 143 -11.93 -0.80 -2.48
C ARG A 143 -11.62 -0.08 -1.16
N PRO A 144 -10.71 0.91 -1.14
CA PRO A 144 -10.52 1.76 0.03
C PRO A 144 -11.81 2.49 0.40
N ASP A 145 -12.10 2.56 1.68
CA ASP A 145 -13.15 3.42 2.23
C ASP A 145 -12.75 4.89 2.07
N ARG A 146 -11.47 5.20 2.23
CA ARG A 146 -10.90 6.54 2.04
C ARG A 146 -9.52 6.49 1.40
N VAL A 147 -9.22 7.53 0.64
CA VAL A 147 -7.90 7.77 0.05
C VAL A 147 -7.46 9.17 0.46
N VAL A 148 -6.31 9.26 1.11
CA VAL A 148 -5.67 10.52 1.48
C VAL A 148 -4.52 10.73 0.51
N PHE A 149 -4.58 11.78 -0.30
CA PHE A 149 -3.48 12.17 -1.17
C PHE A 149 -2.65 13.25 -0.49
N LEU A 150 -1.38 12.96 -0.22
CA LEU A 150 -0.43 13.94 0.30
C LEU A 150 0.05 14.80 -0.86
N ASP A 151 -0.61 15.95 -1.01
CA ASP A 151 -0.28 16.93 -2.01
C ASP A 151 0.99 17.70 -1.65
N LEU A 152 1.98 17.65 -2.54
CA LEU A 152 3.26 18.31 -2.39
C LEU A 152 3.81 18.61 -3.78
N ASP A 153 4.24 19.85 -4.00
CA ASP A 153 4.88 20.22 -5.25
C ASP A 153 6.08 19.30 -5.56
N PRO A 154 6.23 18.82 -6.81
CA PRO A 154 7.34 17.95 -7.20
C PRO A 154 8.71 18.54 -6.85
N GLU A 155 8.88 19.85 -7.00
CA GLU A 155 10.11 20.56 -6.65
C GLU A 155 10.40 20.53 -5.14
N ALA A 156 9.36 20.65 -4.30
CA ALA A 156 9.49 20.55 -2.85
C ALA A 156 9.78 19.10 -2.41
N ALA A 157 9.20 18.11 -3.11
CA ALA A 157 9.48 16.70 -2.88
C ALA A 157 10.95 16.34 -3.23
N ALA A 158 11.48 16.90 -4.32
CA ALA A 158 12.86 16.69 -4.77
C ALA A 158 13.89 17.17 -3.74
N LYS A 159 13.65 18.32 -3.09
CA LYS A 159 14.55 18.90 -2.06
C LYS A 159 14.73 18.04 -0.81
N ARG A 160 13.96 16.95 -0.66
CA ARG A 160 14.01 16.05 0.50
C ARG A 160 14.97 14.86 0.34
N GLY A 161 15.86 14.87 -0.67
CA GLY A 161 17.05 14.01 -0.69
C GLY A 161 17.72 13.85 -2.04
#